data_AF-A0A9E2CHD1-F1
#
_entry.id   AF-A0A9E2CHD1-F1
#
_cell.length_a   1.000
_cell.length_b   1.000
_cell.length_c   1.000
_cell.angle_alpha   90.00
_cell.angle_beta   90.00
_cell.angle_gamma   90.00
#
_symmetry.space_group_name_H-M   'P 1'
#
loop_
_entity.id
_entity.type
_entity.pdbx_description
1 polymer ?
#
loop_
_entity_poly.entity_id
_entity_poly.type
_entity_poly.pdbx_seq_one_letter_code
_entity_poly.pdbx_strand_id
1 'polypeptide(L)'
;MRVENVVSPVAQRRFRRLMMVTAIGTSASALGVIHAAHPPYGDPAYKTLEYGKSVVKTPPRGSFVDFTFEELPKDLKAQMYSYVAFSIQWEAHPQRRGRALEGGEFRVRVFAAYDKSQDDLIEYTWTRFGQNLRIVAGINAMRLDIDLDEVRANPELDDCGRTLLARTQGLVSRVIRLSGRDIHKQQFEVKLPWPNTLANGVAFSSAPDRPLNSVTPWHERVDVFVEDGTLSILLYKLIQQLGAYRVGSQWFSDDFRELVHRKAEEQGRVPASGTP
;
A
#
# COMPACT_ATOMS: atom_id res chain seq x y z
N MET A 1 -38.48 -22.61 -43.64
CA MET A 1 -37.16 -23.10 -43.18
C MET A 1 -36.85 -22.41 -41.86
N ARG A 2 -37.01 -23.09 -40.72
CA ARG A 2 -36.62 -22.59 -39.39
C ARG A 2 -35.37 -23.37 -38.97
N VAL A 3 -34.27 -22.67 -38.73
CA VAL A 3 -33.06 -23.26 -38.15
C VAL A 3 -33.13 -22.99 -36.65
N GLU A 4 -33.38 -24.04 -35.87
CA GLU A 4 -33.22 -24.00 -34.42
C GLU A 4 -31.73 -24.16 -34.09
N ASN A 5 -31.13 -23.11 -33.53
CA ASN A 5 -29.77 -23.18 -32.98
C ASN A 5 -29.81 -23.92 -31.64
N VAL A 6 -29.54 -25.23 -31.67
CA VAL A 6 -29.29 -26.03 -30.47
C VAL A 6 -27.88 -25.74 -29.96
N VAL A 7 -27.78 -24.87 -28.95
CA VAL A 7 -26.52 -24.62 -28.24
C VAL A 7 -26.23 -25.79 -27.30
N SER A 8 -25.05 -26.40 -27.46
CA SER A 8 -24.58 -27.54 -26.66
C SER A 8 -24.61 -27.26 -25.14
N PRO A 9 -25.11 -28.19 -24.31
CA PRO A 9 -25.12 -28.07 -22.84
C PRO A 9 -23.73 -27.86 -22.21
N VAL A 10 -22.67 -28.22 -22.94
CA VAL A 10 -21.27 -28.03 -22.50
C VAL A 10 -20.84 -26.56 -22.60
N ALA A 11 -21.38 -25.80 -23.57
CA ALA A 11 -21.13 -24.37 -23.72
C ALA A 11 -21.80 -23.55 -22.59
N GLN A 12 -23.00 -23.96 -22.14
CA GLN A 12 -23.71 -23.30 -21.04
C GLN A 12 -23.01 -23.47 -19.67
N ARG A 13 -22.37 -24.62 -19.41
CA ARG A 13 -21.62 -24.82 -18.16
C ARG A 13 -20.32 -24.02 -18.08
N ARG A 14 -19.64 -23.79 -19.21
CA ARG A 14 -18.45 -22.90 -19.25
C ARG A 14 -18.83 -21.43 -19.10
N PHE A 15 -19.99 -21.00 -19.61
CA PHE A 15 -20.48 -19.62 -19.45
C PHE A 15 -20.91 -19.31 -18.00
N ARG A 16 -21.52 -20.25 -17.29
CA ARG A 16 -21.87 -20.07 -15.87
C ARG A 16 -20.66 -20.01 -14.93
N ARG A 17 -19.56 -20.72 -15.22
CA ARG A 17 -18.31 -20.59 -14.42
C ARG A 17 -17.54 -19.30 -14.72
N LEU A 18 -17.65 -18.74 -15.93
CA LEU A 18 -17.04 -17.46 -16.26
C LEU A 18 -17.78 -16.27 -15.62
N MET A 19 -19.11 -16.36 -15.48
CA MET A 19 -19.94 -15.35 -14.81
C MET A 19 -19.89 -15.43 -13.26
N MET A 20 -19.45 -16.55 -12.69
CA MET A 20 -19.30 -16.69 -11.23
C MET A 20 -17.97 -16.12 -10.70
N VAL A 21 -16.97 -15.90 -11.57
CA VAL A 21 -15.71 -15.22 -11.21
C VAL A 21 -15.84 -13.70 -11.33
N THR A 22 -16.91 -13.19 -11.94
CA THR A 22 -17.25 -11.76 -12.01
C THR A 22 -18.19 -11.29 -10.89
N ALA A 23 -18.70 -12.22 -10.06
CA ALA A 23 -19.65 -11.93 -8.99
C ALA A 23 -19.02 -11.60 -7.62
N ILE A 24 -17.71 -11.37 -7.55
CA ILE A 24 -17.06 -10.69 -6.39
C ILE A 24 -16.82 -9.19 -6.70
N GLY A 25 -17.15 -8.75 -7.92
CA GLY A 25 -16.93 -7.37 -8.37
C GLY A 25 -18.13 -6.42 -8.26
N THR A 26 -19.31 -6.85 -7.78
CA THR A 26 -20.50 -5.99 -7.72
C THR A 26 -21.41 -6.35 -6.56
N SER A 27 -21.08 -5.85 -5.37
CA SER A 27 -22.06 -5.60 -4.30
C SER A 27 -22.26 -4.10 -4.18
N ALA A 28 -22.76 -3.49 -5.26
CA ALA A 28 -23.36 -2.17 -5.20
C ALA A 28 -24.85 -2.36 -4.94
N SER A 29 -25.31 -2.07 -3.71
CA SER A 29 -26.70 -1.70 -3.41
C SER A 29 -26.79 -1.11 -2.00
N ALA A 30 -26.19 0.07 -1.84
CA ALA A 30 -26.73 1.12 -0.99
C ALA A 30 -26.59 2.42 -1.81
N LEU A 31 -27.54 2.58 -2.74
CA LEU A 31 -27.71 3.77 -3.57
C LEU A 31 -28.15 4.95 -2.69
N GLY A 32 -27.18 5.64 -2.11
CA GLY A 32 -27.26 7.08 -1.91
C GLY A 32 -26.66 7.73 -3.15
N VAL A 33 -27.47 8.47 -3.92
CA VAL A 33 -26.94 9.36 -4.95
C VAL A 33 -26.21 10.50 -4.22
N ILE A 34 -24.95 10.27 -3.90
CA ILE A 34 -24.06 11.30 -3.38
C ILE A 34 -23.58 12.08 -4.60
N HIS A 35 -23.93 13.36 -4.66
CA HIS A 35 -23.33 14.28 -5.62
C HIS A 35 -21.81 14.23 -5.43
N ALA A 36 -21.12 13.57 -6.36
CA ALA A 36 -19.68 13.67 -6.46
C ALA A 36 -19.37 15.13 -6.79
N ALA A 37 -18.96 15.92 -5.78
CA ALA A 37 -18.28 17.17 -6.02
C ALA A 37 -17.11 16.84 -6.96
N HIS A 38 -17.15 17.34 -8.20
CA HIS A 38 -16.11 17.13 -9.19
C HIS A 38 -14.74 17.27 -8.50
N PRO A 39 -13.88 16.23 -8.51
CA PRO A 39 -12.47 16.42 -8.16
C PRO A 39 -11.95 17.54 -9.06
N PRO A 40 -11.10 18.47 -8.57
CA PRO A 40 -10.48 19.46 -9.43
C PRO A 40 -9.47 18.75 -10.36
N TYR A 41 -9.98 18.13 -11.41
CA TYR A 41 -9.19 17.60 -12.51
C TYR A 41 -8.41 18.79 -13.10
N GLY A 42 -7.11 18.87 -12.83
CA GLY A 42 -6.24 19.94 -13.33
C GLY A 42 -5.62 20.84 -12.28
N ASP A 43 -5.92 20.68 -10.98
CA ASP A 43 -5.18 21.41 -9.94
C ASP A 43 -3.70 20.93 -9.91
N PRO A 44 -2.72 21.82 -10.16
CA PRO A 44 -1.30 21.48 -10.17
C PRO A 44 -0.81 20.87 -8.86
N ALA A 45 -1.46 21.16 -7.72
CA ALA A 45 -1.09 20.61 -6.42
C ALA A 45 -1.05 19.07 -6.41
N TYR A 46 -1.98 18.42 -7.12
CA TYR A 46 -2.07 16.95 -7.20
C TYR A 46 -0.97 16.30 -8.03
N LYS A 47 -0.13 17.09 -8.72
CA LYS A 47 1.07 16.59 -9.40
C LYS A 47 2.29 16.62 -8.50
N THR A 48 2.28 17.43 -7.45
CA THR A 48 3.45 17.68 -6.60
C THR A 48 3.81 16.44 -5.76
N LEU A 49 5.12 16.26 -5.59
CA LEU A 49 5.69 15.28 -4.67
C LEU A 49 5.26 15.54 -3.21
N GLU A 50 5.12 16.82 -2.83
CA GLU A 50 4.65 17.24 -1.51
C GLU A 50 3.21 16.79 -1.22
N TYR A 51 2.31 16.89 -2.19
CA TYR A 51 0.98 16.30 -2.04
C TYR A 51 1.07 14.78 -1.85
N GLY A 52 1.94 14.10 -2.60
CA GLY A 52 2.24 12.68 -2.42
C GLY A 52 2.62 12.32 -0.97
N LYS A 53 3.56 13.05 -0.36
CA LYS A 53 3.96 12.85 1.04
C LYS A 53 2.78 12.92 2.02
N SER A 54 1.82 13.81 1.73
CA SER A 54 0.64 14.01 2.58
C SER A 54 -0.41 12.89 2.50
N VAL A 55 -0.29 11.95 1.55
CA VAL A 55 -1.28 10.87 1.32
C VAL A 55 -1.24 9.79 2.41
N VAL A 56 -0.11 9.63 3.12
CA VAL A 56 0.02 8.72 4.26
C VAL A 56 0.61 9.48 5.44
N LYS A 57 -0.25 10.09 6.26
CA LYS A 57 0.18 10.86 7.43
C LYS A 57 0.49 9.92 8.59
N THR A 58 1.77 9.60 8.77
CA THR A 58 2.16 8.68 9.85
C THR A 58 2.17 9.39 11.19
N PRO A 59 1.36 8.96 12.18
CA PRO A 59 1.43 9.48 13.54
C PRO A 59 2.76 9.06 14.19
N PRO A 60 3.11 9.64 15.35
CA PRO A 60 4.27 9.18 16.13
C PRO A 60 4.26 7.66 16.31
N ARG A 61 5.43 7.00 16.20
CA ARG A 61 5.55 5.53 16.26
C ARG A 61 4.96 4.90 17.53
N GLY A 62 4.85 5.67 18.62
CA GLY A 62 4.27 5.25 19.89
C GLY A 62 2.74 5.22 19.93
N SER A 63 2.06 5.75 18.90
CA SER A 63 0.59 5.80 18.84
C SER A 63 -0.04 4.54 18.25
N PHE A 64 0.76 3.65 17.67
CA PHE A 64 0.28 2.38 17.15
C PHE A 64 0.09 1.36 18.28
N VAL A 65 -0.93 0.51 18.12
CA VAL A 65 -1.23 -0.61 19.01
C VAL A 65 -0.89 -1.94 18.35
N ASP A 66 -0.42 -2.89 19.15
CA ASP A 66 -0.01 -4.19 18.65
C ASP A 66 -1.21 -5.09 18.33
N PHE A 67 -1.14 -5.74 17.16
CA PHE A 67 -2.07 -6.76 16.68
C PHE A 67 -1.28 -7.93 16.11
N THR A 68 -1.88 -9.11 16.10
CA THR A 68 -1.50 -10.18 15.20
C THR A 68 -2.18 -9.97 13.85
N PHE A 69 -1.59 -10.51 12.78
CA PHE A 69 -2.24 -10.43 11.47
C PHE A 69 -3.63 -11.07 11.48
N GLU A 70 -3.85 -12.13 12.28
CA GLU A 70 -5.14 -12.84 12.30
C GLU A 70 -6.26 -12.07 12.99
N GLU A 71 -5.93 -11.18 13.94
CA GLU A 71 -6.89 -10.31 14.62
C GLU A 71 -7.44 -9.18 13.72
N LEU A 72 -6.82 -8.94 12.57
CA LEU A 72 -7.35 -7.96 11.62
C LEU A 72 -8.68 -8.45 11.02
N PRO A 73 -9.65 -7.54 10.80
CA PRO A 73 -10.87 -7.82 10.04
C PRO A 73 -10.59 -8.48 8.69
N LYS A 74 -11.45 -9.43 8.30
CA LYS A 74 -11.25 -10.28 7.10
C LYS A 74 -11.07 -9.47 5.81
N ASP A 75 -11.83 -8.41 5.66
CA ASP A 75 -11.76 -7.47 4.55
C ASP A 75 -10.44 -6.68 4.54
N LEU A 76 -9.99 -6.18 5.69
CA LEU A 76 -8.69 -5.52 5.81
C LEU A 76 -7.53 -6.49 5.51
N LYS A 77 -7.60 -7.73 6.01
CA LYS A 77 -6.62 -8.79 5.67
C LYS A 77 -6.58 -9.03 4.17
N ALA A 78 -7.74 -9.20 3.53
CA ALA A 78 -7.83 -9.46 2.10
C ALA A 78 -7.28 -8.28 1.27
N GLN A 79 -7.67 -7.04 1.60
CA GLN A 79 -7.16 -5.84 0.93
C GLN A 79 -5.63 -5.75 1.05
N MET A 80 -5.10 -5.86 2.26
CA MET A 80 -3.66 -5.76 2.50
C MET A 80 -2.88 -6.88 1.82
N TYR A 81 -3.39 -8.12 1.88
CA TYR A 81 -2.77 -9.25 1.19
C TYR A 81 -2.70 -9.01 -0.32
N SER A 82 -3.79 -8.55 -0.94
CA SER A 82 -3.81 -8.23 -2.37
C SER A 82 -2.83 -7.12 -2.72
N TYR A 83 -2.82 -6.02 -1.98
CA TYR A 83 -1.93 -4.89 -2.28
C TYR A 83 -0.45 -5.25 -2.13
N VAL A 84 -0.08 -5.95 -1.06
CA VAL A 84 1.29 -6.46 -0.89
C VAL A 84 1.62 -7.43 -2.01
N ALA A 85 0.71 -8.34 -2.37
CA ALA A 85 0.95 -9.30 -3.44
C ALA A 85 1.17 -8.67 -4.82
N PHE A 86 0.52 -7.54 -5.10
CA PHE A 86 0.68 -6.84 -6.37
C PHE A 86 1.92 -5.96 -6.44
N SER A 87 2.39 -5.42 -5.31
CA SER A 87 3.40 -4.36 -5.28
C SER A 87 4.76 -4.81 -4.74
N ILE A 88 4.80 -5.85 -3.91
CA ILE A 88 6.02 -6.41 -3.33
C ILE A 88 6.37 -7.70 -4.07
N GLN A 89 7.65 -7.92 -4.32
CA GLN A 89 8.17 -9.17 -4.89
C GLN A 89 7.83 -10.34 -3.96
N TRP A 90 7.44 -11.47 -4.55
CA TRP A 90 7.06 -12.67 -3.79
C TRP A 90 8.13 -13.10 -2.78
N GLU A 91 9.40 -12.95 -3.15
CA GLU A 91 10.55 -13.28 -2.33
C GLU A 91 10.66 -12.42 -1.08
N ALA A 92 10.08 -11.22 -1.08
CA ALA A 92 10.14 -10.25 0.00
C ALA A 92 8.83 -10.13 0.81
N HIS A 93 7.82 -10.94 0.51
CA HIS A 93 6.51 -10.85 1.17
C HIS A 93 6.58 -11.08 2.68
N PRO A 94 5.97 -10.20 3.51
CA PRO A 94 5.91 -10.38 4.96
C PRO A 94 5.19 -11.65 5.39
N GLN A 95 4.20 -12.12 4.61
CA GLN A 95 3.41 -13.31 4.92
C GLN A 95 3.92 -14.60 4.25
N ARG A 96 5.12 -14.60 3.66
CA ARG A 96 5.69 -15.81 3.06
C ARG A 96 5.88 -16.88 4.15
N ARG A 97 5.25 -18.04 3.95
CA ARG A 97 5.41 -19.20 4.85
C ARG A 97 6.89 -19.63 4.89
N GLY A 98 7.51 -19.53 6.06
CA GLY A 98 8.88 -19.99 6.35
C GLY A 98 9.81 -18.89 6.88
N ARG A 99 10.52 -19.20 7.99
CA ARG A 99 11.46 -18.36 8.77
C ARG A 99 10.94 -17.01 9.30
N ALA A 100 10.29 -16.16 8.51
CA ALA A 100 9.77 -14.86 8.98
C ALA A 100 8.63 -15.00 10.04
N LEU A 101 7.84 -16.08 9.93
CA LEU A 101 6.82 -16.45 10.92
C LEU A 101 7.36 -17.29 12.08
N GLU A 102 8.50 -17.96 11.90
CA GLU A 102 9.11 -18.86 12.90
C GLU A 102 10.10 -18.12 13.82
N GLY A 103 10.64 -16.97 13.37
CA GLY A 103 11.56 -16.12 14.15
C GLY A 103 10.90 -14.97 14.91
N GLY A 104 9.57 -14.80 14.84
CA GLY A 104 8.86 -13.70 15.52
C GLY A 104 9.13 -12.29 14.94
N GLU A 105 9.65 -12.22 13.71
CA GLU A 105 10.11 -10.96 13.09
C GLU A 105 8.99 -10.18 12.40
N PHE A 106 7.88 -10.83 12.03
CA PHE A 106 6.72 -10.14 11.47
C PHE A 106 5.81 -9.57 12.57
N ARG A 107 5.66 -8.25 12.61
CA ARG A 107 4.76 -7.55 13.53
C ARG A 107 3.72 -6.75 12.76
N VAL A 108 2.51 -6.71 13.33
CA VAL A 108 1.41 -5.90 12.83
C VAL A 108 1.02 -4.90 13.90
N ARG A 109 0.90 -3.64 13.49
CA ARG A 109 0.55 -2.54 14.36
C ARG A 109 -0.54 -1.71 13.70
N VAL A 110 -1.52 -1.25 14.46
CA VAL A 110 -2.69 -0.55 13.92
C VAL A 110 -2.82 0.82 14.59
N PHE A 111 -3.25 1.81 13.84
CA PHE A 111 -3.63 3.12 14.36
C PHE A 111 -4.98 3.49 13.77
N ALA A 112 -5.97 3.74 14.63
CA ALA A 112 -7.28 4.24 14.23
C ALA A 112 -7.33 5.76 14.45
N ALA A 113 -7.69 6.50 13.41
CA ALA A 113 -7.80 7.94 13.47
C ALA A 113 -8.92 8.37 14.42
N TYR A 114 -8.67 9.43 15.19
CA TYR A 114 -9.67 10.05 16.07
C TYR A 114 -10.54 11.07 15.32
N ASP A 115 -9.99 11.69 14.28
CA ASP A 115 -10.68 12.68 13.46
C ASP A 115 -10.23 12.64 11.99
N LYS A 116 -10.83 13.52 11.18
CA LYS A 116 -10.61 13.61 9.73
C LYS A 116 -9.24 14.16 9.31
N SER A 117 -8.45 14.71 10.24
CA SER A 117 -7.11 15.22 9.97
C SER A 117 -6.07 14.10 9.91
N GLN A 118 -6.37 12.97 10.54
CA GLN A 118 -5.55 11.76 10.64
C GLN A 118 -6.02 10.69 9.65
N ASP A 119 -5.20 9.66 9.46
CA ASP A 119 -5.53 8.50 8.64
C ASP A 119 -5.65 7.25 9.51
N ASP A 120 -6.55 6.35 9.14
CA ASP A 120 -6.50 4.97 9.63
C ASP A 120 -5.31 4.25 8.98
N LEU A 121 -4.49 3.58 9.78
CA LEU A 121 -3.23 3.00 9.31
C LEU A 121 -3.00 1.58 9.84
N ILE A 122 -2.42 0.76 8.98
CA ILE A 122 -1.84 -0.54 9.34
C ILE A 122 -0.36 -0.48 9.03
N GLU A 123 0.46 -0.84 10.02
CA GLU A 123 1.90 -0.98 9.89
C GLU A 123 2.31 -2.45 9.95
N TYR A 124 3.18 -2.83 9.03
CA TYR A 124 3.87 -4.10 8.98
C TYR A 124 5.36 -3.89 9.11
N THR A 125 6.00 -4.60 10.03
CA THR A 125 7.46 -4.66 10.14
C THR A 125 7.94 -6.10 10.04
N TRP A 126 8.98 -6.36 9.26
CA TRP A 126 9.61 -7.69 9.15
C TRP A 126 11.04 -7.59 8.63
N THR A 127 11.84 -8.62 8.89
CA THR A 127 13.22 -8.68 8.39
C THR A 127 13.29 -9.43 7.05
N ARG A 128 14.01 -8.87 6.08
CA ARG A 128 14.31 -9.55 4.82
C ARG A 128 15.61 -9.04 4.20
N PHE A 129 16.40 -9.95 3.61
CA PHE A 129 17.69 -9.61 3.00
C PHE A 129 18.62 -8.87 3.97
N GLY A 130 18.64 -9.28 5.24
CA GLY A 130 19.39 -8.60 6.31
C GLY A 130 18.88 -7.19 6.70
N GLN A 131 17.70 -6.77 6.21
CA GLN A 131 17.14 -5.43 6.42
C GLN A 131 15.83 -5.48 7.20
N ASN A 132 15.62 -4.57 8.15
CA ASN A 132 14.30 -4.34 8.72
C ASN A 132 13.45 -3.52 7.72
N LEU A 133 12.43 -4.15 7.17
CA LEU A 133 11.47 -3.53 6.27
C LEU A 133 10.25 -3.07 7.07
N ARG A 134 9.74 -1.88 6.73
CA ARG A 134 8.54 -1.31 7.33
C ARG A 134 7.60 -0.82 6.24
N ILE A 135 6.37 -1.31 6.22
CA ILE A 135 5.28 -0.74 5.43
C ILE A 135 4.28 -0.06 6.36
N VAL A 136 3.92 1.19 6.05
CA VAL A 136 2.75 1.87 6.63
C VAL A 136 1.73 2.03 5.52
N ALA A 137 0.54 1.48 5.71
CA ALA A 137 -0.53 1.50 4.72
C ALA A 137 -1.74 2.25 5.27
N GLY A 138 -2.24 3.20 4.48
CA GLY A 138 -3.58 3.76 4.63
C GLY A 138 -4.49 3.26 3.50
N ILE A 139 -5.70 3.80 3.40
CA ILE A 139 -6.64 3.41 2.34
C ILE A 139 -6.16 3.80 0.93
N ASN A 140 -5.44 4.92 0.80
CA ASN A 140 -5.08 5.51 -0.50
C ASN A 140 -3.67 5.14 -0.99
N ALA A 141 -2.77 4.71 -0.10
CA ALA A 141 -1.40 4.37 -0.46
C ALA A 141 -0.76 3.44 0.57
N MET A 142 0.34 2.80 0.17
CA MET A 142 1.32 2.17 1.05
C MET A 142 2.63 2.92 0.94
N ARG A 143 3.28 3.13 2.08
CA ARG A 143 4.63 3.67 2.16
C ARG A 143 5.57 2.59 2.67
N LEU A 144 6.58 2.24 1.89
CA LEU A 144 7.70 1.40 2.34
C LEU A 144 8.81 2.32 2.85
N ASP A 145 9.21 2.16 4.10
CA ASP A 145 10.31 2.87 4.73
C ASP A 145 11.53 1.93 4.82
N ILE A 146 12.69 2.41 4.35
CA ILE A 146 13.98 1.70 4.38
C ILE A 146 15.00 2.57 5.12
N ASP A 147 15.63 2.03 6.15
CA ASP A 147 16.70 2.69 6.89
C ASP A 147 18.02 2.61 6.10
N LEU A 148 18.57 3.76 5.71
CA LEU A 148 19.77 3.84 4.88
C LEU A 148 21.06 3.53 5.65
N ASP A 149 21.08 3.67 6.97
CA ASP A 149 22.22 3.29 7.79
C ASP A 149 22.27 1.75 7.93
N GLU A 150 21.11 1.10 8.07
CA GLU A 150 21.02 -0.37 7.97
C GLU A 150 21.49 -0.87 6.60
N VAL A 151 21.04 -0.24 5.49
CA VAL A 151 21.48 -0.61 4.13
C VAL A 151 23.00 -0.48 3.98
N ARG A 152 23.60 0.57 4.55
CA ARG A 152 25.05 0.80 4.51
C ARG A 152 25.82 -0.30 5.25
N ALA A 153 25.31 -0.74 6.39
CA ALA A 153 25.94 -1.76 7.22
C ALA A 153 25.66 -3.20 6.77
N ASN A 154 24.66 -3.42 5.90
CA ASN A 154 24.18 -4.75 5.54
C ASN A 154 25.09 -5.48 4.53
N PRO A 155 25.73 -6.60 4.91
CA PRO A 155 26.61 -7.36 4.02
C PRO A 155 25.86 -8.18 2.96
N GLU A 156 24.57 -8.48 3.13
CA GLU A 156 23.78 -9.24 2.15
C GLU A 156 23.50 -8.46 0.84
N LEU A 157 23.87 -7.17 0.82
CA LEU A 157 23.72 -6.28 -0.33
C LEU A 157 25.05 -6.00 -1.06
N ASP A 158 26.14 -6.66 -0.68
CA ASP A 158 27.48 -6.46 -1.28
C ASP A 158 27.52 -6.74 -2.78
N ASP A 159 26.71 -7.69 -3.25
CA ASP A 159 26.59 -8.06 -4.66
C ASP A 159 25.81 -7.03 -5.49
N CYS A 160 25.04 -6.16 -4.84
CA CYS A 160 24.32 -5.07 -5.48
C CYS A 160 25.23 -3.86 -5.77
N GLY A 161 26.42 -3.81 -5.16
CA GLY A 161 27.42 -2.78 -5.38
C GLY A 161 28.04 -2.22 -4.09
N ARG A 162 29.08 -1.40 -4.26
CA ARG A 162 29.87 -0.84 -3.14
C ARG A 162 29.34 0.49 -2.61
N THR A 163 28.48 1.18 -3.36
CA THR A 163 27.93 2.48 -2.97
C THR A 163 26.57 2.30 -2.30
N LEU A 164 26.22 3.21 -1.38
CA LEU A 164 24.89 3.22 -0.75
C LEU A 164 23.77 3.26 -1.79
N LEU A 165 23.94 4.07 -2.85
CA LEU A 165 22.97 4.16 -3.94
C LEU A 165 22.75 2.81 -4.62
N ALA A 166 23.82 2.12 -5.03
CA ALA A 166 23.72 0.84 -5.72
C ALA A 166 23.09 -0.25 -4.83
N ARG A 167 23.48 -0.30 -3.55
CA ARG A 167 22.88 -1.21 -2.56
C ARG A 167 21.39 -0.94 -2.38
N THR A 168 21.00 0.33 -2.28
CA THR A 168 19.61 0.74 -2.13
C THR A 168 18.79 0.40 -3.37
N GLN A 169 19.30 0.68 -4.57
CA GLN A 169 18.69 0.30 -5.84
C GLN A 169 18.47 -1.22 -5.94
N GLY A 170 19.49 -2.00 -5.56
CA GLY A 170 19.41 -3.46 -5.51
C GLY A 170 18.35 -3.96 -4.53
N LEU A 171 18.34 -3.45 -3.30
CA LEU A 171 17.33 -3.78 -2.30
C LEU A 171 15.93 -3.43 -2.79
N VAL A 172 15.72 -2.23 -3.31
CA VAL A 172 14.42 -1.79 -3.84
C VAL A 172 13.95 -2.69 -4.97
N SER A 173 14.83 -3.11 -5.86
CA SER A 173 14.49 -4.04 -6.95
C SER A 173 14.16 -5.46 -6.46
N ARG A 174 14.73 -5.88 -5.34
CA ARG A 174 14.44 -7.16 -4.66
C ARG A 174 13.15 -7.13 -3.85
N VAL A 175 12.75 -5.96 -3.36
CA VAL A 175 11.56 -5.80 -2.50
C VAL A 175 10.34 -5.37 -3.30
N ILE A 176 10.44 -4.36 -4.15
CA ILE A 176 9.32 -3.80 -4.92
C ILE A 176 9.27 -4.43 -6.31
N ARG A 177 8.06 -4.77 -6.75
CA ARG A 177 7.82 -5.38 -8.05
C ARG A 177 7.86 -4.36 -9.20
N LEU A 178 9.02 -3.81 -9.51
CA LEU A 178 9.15 -2.73 -10.50
C LEU A 178 8.91 -3.17 -11.96
N SER A 179 8.78 -4.47 -12.25
CA SER A 179 8.42 -4.95 -13.58
C SER A 179 7.61 -6.24 -13.54
N GLY A 180 6.88 -6.51 -14.62
CA GLY A 180 6.14 -7.76 -14.80
C GLY A 180 4.78 -7.53 -15.44
N ARG A 181 3.81 -8.40 -15.10
CA ARG A 181 2.43 -8.32 -15.58
C ARG A 181 1.48 -7.84 -14.50
N ASP A 182 0.63 -6.88 -14.85
CA ASP A 182 -0.46 -6.39 -14.00
C ASP A 182 -1.65 -7.37 -13.95
N ILE A 183 -2.72 -6.97 -13.26
CA ILE A 183 -3.96 -7.76 -13.15
C ILE A 183 -4.69 -7.95 -14.48
N HIS A 184 -4.44 -7.08 -15.45
CA HIS A 184 -4.98 -7.13 -16.81
C HIS A 184 -4.03 -7.86 -17.78
N LYS A 185 -2.96 -8.48 -17.26
CA LYS A 185 -1.89 -9.17 -18.00
C LYS A 185 -1.06 -8.25 -18.92
N GLN A 186 -1.16 -6.94 -18.76
CA GLN A 186 -0.33 -5.97 -19.45
C GLN A 186 1.06 -5.96 -18.83
N GLN A 187 2.08 -5.90 -19.68
CA GLN A 187 3.46 -5.77 -19.22
C GLN A 187 3.70 -4.34 -18.76
N PHE A 188 4.40 -4.18 -17.64
CA PHE A 188 4.80 -2.90 -17.11
C PHE A 188 6.27 -2.92 -16.67
N GLU A 189 6.88 -1.74 -16.68
CA GLU A 189 8.20 -1.46 -16.14
C GLU A 189 8.17 -0.07 -15.51
N VAL A 190 8.51 0.03 -14.23
CA VAL A 190 8.61 1.28 -13.48
C VAL A 190 10.06 1.70 -13.45
N LYS A 191 10.39 2.80 -14.11
CA LYS A 191 11.73 3.38 -14.10
C LYS A 191 11.80 4.51 -13.07
N LEU A 192 12.63 4.32 -12.07
CA LEU A 192 12.91 5.35 -11.07
C LEU A 192 14.14 6.17 -11.53
N PRO A 193 14.01 7.51 -11.68
CA PRO A 193 15.13 8.37 -12.07
C PRO A 193 16.05 8.62 -10.88
N TRP A 194 16.81 7.60 -10.51
CA TRP A 194 17.68 7.64 -9.34
C TRP A 194 18.68 8.81 -9.40
N PRO A 195 18.85 9.56 -8.30
CA PRO A 195 19.85 10.61 -8.19
C PRO A 195 21.25 10.02 -8.06
N ASN A 196 22.28 10.86 -8.17
CA ASN A 196 23.67 10.44 -7.93
C ASN A 196 23.97 10.17 -6.44
N THR A 197 23.18 10.77 -5.53
CA THR A 197 23.33 10.63 -4.08
C THR A 197 21.98 10.59 -3.38
N LEU A 198 21.88 9.86 -2.27
CA LEU A 198 20.70 9.77 -1.41
C LEU A 198 20.89 10.64 -0.16
N ALA A 199 20.83 11.96 -0.34
CA ALA A 199 20.93 12.92 0.75
C ALA A 199 19.54 13.30 1.30
N ASN A 200 19.50 13.84 2.52
CA ASN A 200 18.27 14.36 3.12
C ASN A 200 17.62 15.43 2.21
N GLY A 201 16.30 15.37 2.05
CA GLY A 201 15.50 16.26 1.20
C GLY A 201 15.43 15.85 -0.27
N VAL A 202 16.15 14.81 -0.69
CA VAL A 202 16.04 14.29 -2.05
C VAL A 202 14.66 13.65 -2.26
N ALA A 203 14.01 14.01 -3.36
CA ALA A 203 12.72 13.43 -3.76
C ALA A 203 12.65 13.28 -5.28
N PHE A 204 12.03 12.21 -5.76
CA PHE A 204 11.85 11.94 -7.19
C PHE A 204 10.65 11.02 -7.44
N SER A 205 10.16 11.01 -8.68
CA SER A 205 9.00 10.20 -9.09
C SER A 205 9.32 9.45 -10.37
N SER A 206 8.75 8.25 -10.54
CA SER A 206 8.75 7.55 -11.83
C SER A 206 7.89 8.23 -12.89
N ALA A 207 6.94 9.08 -12.49
CA ALA A 207 6.01 9.77 -13.39
C ALA A 207 5.58 11.14 -12.82
N PRO A 208 6.49 12.12 -12.72
CA PRO A 208 6.23 13.40 -12.06
C PRO A 208 5.08 14.21 -12.69
N ASP A 209 4.88 14.09 -14.01
CA ASP A 209 3.83 14.80 -14.73
C ASP A 209 2.43 14.19 -14.56
N ARG A 210 2.36 12.95 -14.05
CA ARG A 210 1.11 12.21 -13.91
C ARG A 210 0.40 12.60 -12.61
N PRO A 211 -0.79 13.23 -12.66
CA PRO A 211 -1.45 13.68 -11.44
C PRO A 211 -1.94 12.50 -10.60
N LEU A 212 -1.80 12.60 -9.29
CA LEU A 212 -2.06 11.51 -8.35
C LEU A 212 -3.52 11.04 -8.34
N ASN A 213 -4.46 11.95 -8.62
CA ASN A 213 -5.89 11.62 -8.78
C ASN A 213 -6.23 10.85 -10.07
N SER A 214 -5.24 10.59 -10.94
CA SER A 214 -5.38 9.81 -12.18
C SER A 214 -4.60 8.50 -12.16
N VAL A 215 -3.86 8.23 -11.08
CA VAL A 215 -3.08 7.00 -10.90
C VAL A 215 -4.03 5.87 -10.54
N THR A 216 -4.13 4.90 -11.44
CA THR A 216 -5.03 3.74 -11.31
C THR A 216 -4.19 2.55 -10.84
N PRO A 217 -3.36 1.85 -11.62
CA PRO A 217 -2.41 0.94 -11.00
C PRO A 217 -1.23 1.64 -10.32
N TRP A 218 -0.78 1.10 -9.18
CA TRP A 218 0.33 1.62 -8.38
C TRP A 218 1.62 1.82 -9.21
N HIS A 219 1.85 0.97 -10.21
CA HIS A 219 3.04 1.02 -11.05
C HIS A 219 3.03 2.19 -12.06
N GLU A 220 1.95 2.96 -12.14
CA GLU A 220 1.91 4.15 -13.01
C GLU A 220 2.65 5.34 -12.44
N ARG A 221 2.83 5.37 -11.11
CA ARG A 221 3.58 6.41 -10.41
C ARG A 221 4.08 5.86 -9.08
N VAL A 222 5.39 5.91 -8.89
CA VAL A 222 6.06 5.60 -7.62
C VAL A 222 6.85 6.84 -7.24
N ASP A 223 6.56 7.36 -6.05
CA ASP A 223 7.23 8.54 -5.52
C ASP A 223 8.20 8.11 -4.41
N VAL A 224 9.38 8.71 -4.37
CA VAL A 224 10.46 8.37 -3.45
C VAL A 224 10.97 9.62 -2.77
N PHE A 225 11.26 9.50 -1.47
CA PHE A 225 11.71 10.59 -0.61
C PHE A 225 12.82 10.10 0.30
N VAL A 226 13.78 10.96 0.62
CA VAL A 226 14.83 10.69 1.59
C VAL A 226 14.76 11.73 2.69
N GLU A 227 14.41 11.29 3.89
CA GLU A 227 14.27 12.15 5.08
C GLU A 227 14.84 11.45 6.31
N ASP A 228 15.68 12.14 7.09
CA ASP A 228 16.24 11.68 8.36
C ASP A 228 16.86 10.27 8.29
N GLY A 229 17.65 10.00 7.23
CA GLY A 229 18.30 8.70 7.02
C GLY A 229 17.35 7.59 6.55
N THR A 230 16.08 7.88 6.32
CA THR A 230 15.08 6.94 5.80
C THR A 230 14.77 7.24 4.34
N LEU A 231 14.76 6.21 3.50
CA LEU A 231 14.17 6.26 2.17
C LEU A 231 12.74 5.75 2.23
N SER A 232 11.77 6.62 1.91
CA SER A 232 10.36 6.29 1.85
C SER A 232 9.89 6.18 0.40
N ILE A 233 9.22 5.08 0.07
CA ILE A 233 8.67 4.80 -1.27
C ILE A 233 7.15 4.73 -1.16
N LEU A 234 6.44 5.62 -1.85
CA LEU A 234 4.99 5.65 -1.93
C LEU A 234 4.48 4.85 -3.13
N LEU A 235 3.56 3.94 -2.83
CA LEU A 235 2.88 3.05 -3.76
C LEU A 235 1.38 3.32 -3.64
N TYR A 236 0.81 4.00 -4.64
CA TYR A 236 -0.60 4.44 -4.60
C TYR A 236 -1.55 3.26 -4.82
N LYS A 237 -2.61 3.20 -4.02
CA LYS A 237 -3.70 2.22 -4.15
C LYS A 237 -4.71 2.76 -5.16
N LEU A 238 -5.37 1.87 -5.91
CA LEU A 238 -6.01 2.17 -7.19
C LEU A 238 -7.16 3.18 -7.12
N ILE A 239 -7.11 4.30 -7.87
CA ILE A 239 -8.06 5.39 -7.66
C ILE A 239 -8.97 5.70 -8.86
N GLN A 240 -10.12 5.01 -8.90
CA GLN A 240 -11.40 5.62 -9.36
C GLN A 240 -12.29 6.08 -8.18
N GLN A 241 -11.87 5.84 -6.93
CA GLN A 241 -12.68 5.98 -5.71
C GLN A 241 -12.31 7.16 -4.79
N LEU A 242 -11.39 8.07 -5.16
CA LEU A 242 -11.20 9.33 -4.40
C LEU A 242 -12.45 10.24 -4.41
N GLY A 243 -13.48 9.89 -5.19
CA GLY A 243 -14.82 10.46 -5.04
C GLY A 243 -15.61 9.92 -3.84
N ALA A 244 -15.32 8.69 -3.39
CA ALA A 244 -16.04 8.01 -2.31
C ALA A 244 -15.30 8.03 -0.95
N TYR A 245 -13.96 8.14 -0.93
CA TYR A 245 -13.15 8.07 0.31
C TYR A 245 -12.16 9.23 0.43
N ARG A 246 -12.70 10.46 0.50
CA ARG A 246 -11.89 11.69 0.63
C ARG A 246 -11.19 11.83 1.99
N VAL A 247 -11.45 10.93 2.94
CA VAL A 247 -10.91 11.02 4.30
C VAL A 247 -10.23 9.69 4.65
N GLY A 248 -8.90 9.70 4.83
CA GLY A 248 -8.15 8.50 5.20
C GLY A 248 -8.57 7.94 6.57
N SER A 249 -9.16 8.77 7.43
CA SER A 249 -9.86 8.39 8.66
C SER A 249 -11.18 7.65 8.43
N GLN A 250 -11.49 7.08 7.27
CA GLN A 250 -12.74 6.35 7.02
C GLN A 250 -12.50 4.92 6.50
N TRP A 251 -11.30 4.39 6.71
CA TRP A 251 -10.96 3.04 6.25
C TRP A 251 -11.49 1.96 7.19
N PHE A 252 -11.39 2.19 8.50
CA PHE A 252 -11.81 1.23 9.50
C PHE A 252 -13.30 1.40 9.83
N SER A 253 -14.01 0.29 10.02
CA SER A 253 -15.37 0.30 10.57
C SER A 253 -15.38 0.83 12.00
N ASP A 254 -16.51 1.37 12.45
CA ASP A 254 -16.66 1.93 13.79
C ASP A 254 -16.32 0.88 14.87
N ASP A 255 -16.86 -0.34 14.77
CA ASP A 255 -16.55 -1.46 15.68
C ASP A 255 -15.05 -1.76 15.78
N PHE A 256 -14.33 -1.70 14.65
CA PHE A 256 -12.90 -1.99 14.64
C PHE A 256 -12.09 -0.84 15.25
N ARG A 257 -12.52 0.41 15.04
CA ARG A 257 -11.87 1.56 15.71
C ARG A 257 -12.05 1.50 17.21
N GLU A 258 -13.26 1.22 17.68
CA GLU A 258 -13.53 1.08 19.11
C GLU A 258 -12.63 0.00 19.74
N LEU A 259 -12.42 -1.12 19.04
CA LEU A 259 -11.46 -2.15 19.46
C LEU A 259 -10.01 -1.62 19.51
N VAL A 260 -9.58 -0.88 18.48
CA VAL A 260 -8.22 -0.32 18.41
C VAL A 260 -7.99 0.72 19.53
N HIS A 261 -8.96 1.60 19.78
CA HIS A 261 -8.89 2.61 20.84
C HIS A 261 -8.88 1.97 22.22
N ARG A 262 -9.75 0.98 22.48
CA ARG A 262 -9.73 0.22 23.75
C ARG A 262 -8.37 -0.45 23.98
N LYS A 263 -7.78 -1.09 22.96
CA LYS A 263 -6.44 -1.66 23.06
C LYS A 263 -5.36 -0.60 23.31
N ALA A 264 -5.52 0.61 22.78
CA ALA A 264 -4.59 1.71 23.01
C ALA A 264 -4.58 2.11 24.48
N GLU A 265 -5.76 2.23 25.08
CA GLU A 265 -5.93 2.52 26.52
C GLU A 265 -5.31 1.41 27.38
N GLU A 266 -5.60 0.14 27.09
CA GLU A 266 -5.04 -1.02 27.79
C GLU A 266 -3.50 -1.07 27.71
N GLN A 267 -2.92 -0.64 26.59
CA GLN A 267 -1.47 -0.59 26.37
C GLN A 267 -0.82 0.72 26.85
N GLY A 268 -1.58 1.63 27.46
CA GLY A 268 -1.08 2.94 27.91
C GLY A 268 -0.54 3.81 26.77
N ARG A 269 -1.04 3.64 25.54
CA ARG A 269 -0.66 4.44 24.38
C ARG A 269 -1.49 5.73 24.37
N VAL A 270 -0.81 6.87 24.36
CA VAL A 270 -1.48 8.18 24.35
C VAL A 270 -2.03 8.48 22.95
N PRO A 271 -3.28 8.94 22.81
CA PRO A 271 -3.80 9.43 21.53
C PRO A 271 -2.94 10.59 20.99
N ALA A 272 -2.71 10.61 19.68
CA ALA A 272 -1.83 11.60 19.04
C ALA A 272 -2.38 13.05 19.06
N SER A 273 -3.62 13.28 19.52
CA SER A 273 -4.13 14.63 19.86
C SER A 273 -5.52 14.56 20.49
N GLY A 274 -5.69 15.09 21.71
CA GLY A 274 -6.99 15.46 22.28
C GLY A 274 -7.22 14.96 23.71
N THR A 275 -7.00 15.84 24.68
CA THR A 275 -7.62 15.83 26.02
C THR A 275 -9.16 15.67 25.86
N PRO A 276 -9.87 14.97 26.77
CA PRO A 276 -11.26 14.52 26.64
C PRO A 276 -12.26 15.55 26.09
#